data_AF-A0A3L6ZMW9-F1
#
_entry.id   AF-A0A3L6ZMW9-F1
#
_cell.length_a   1.000
_cell.length_b   1.000
_cell.length_c   1.000
_cell.angle_alpha   90.00
_cell.angle_beta   90.00
_cell.angle_gamma   90.00
#
_symmetry.space_group_name_H-M   'P 1'
#
loop_
_entity.id
_entity.type
_entity.pdbx_description
1 polymer ?
#
loop_
_entity_poly.entity_id
_entity_poly.type
_entity_poly.pdbx_seq_one_letter_code
_entity_poly.pdbx_strand_id
1 'polypeptide(L)'
;MTTRRIAPILLGVAAIPVTLGLSGCSAFEPLLGGGSTSAVYRSTDAFADAAEKAGTSVPDWVTADATTIRVVYRDHGAILMTTPASDLAGCTDNGTTVEAPFIDSWWPLEPPATAKDCPGDWVVFTEGSSSYGYTTGSVRH
;
A
#
# COMPACT_ATOMS: atom_id res chain seq x y z
N MET A 1 0.55 42.35 61.44
CA MET A 1 -0.43 42.12 60.37
C MET A 1 0.27 42.09 59.02
N THR A 2 0.56 40.92 58.46
CA THR A 2 0.55 40.71 56.99
C THR A 2 0.50 39.20 56.72
N THR A 3 -0.68 38.69 56.37
CA THR A 3 -0.94 37.29 56.03
C THR A 3 -0.68 37.10 54.54
N ARG A 4 0.33 36.30 54.16
CA ARG A 4 0.48 35.85 52.76
C ARG A 4 -0.20 34.49 52.60
N ARG A 5 -1.33 34.51 51.88
CA ARG A 5 -2.05 33.32 51.41
C ARG A 5 -1.24 32.70 50.26
N ILE A 6 -0.82 31.45 50.42
CA ILE A 6 -0.18 30.66 49.36
C ILE A 6 -1.28 29.77 48.77
N ALA A 7 -1.65 30.04 47.52
CA ALA A 7 -2.62 29.23 46.77
C ALA A 7 -1.91 27.99 46.18
N PRO A 8 -2.51 26.79 46.25
CA PRO A 8 -1.95 25.60 45.62
C PRO A 8 -2.23 25.64 44.11
N ILE A 9 -1.16 25.67 43.31
CA ILE A 9 -1.23 25.49 41.86
C ILE A 9 -1.43 23.99 41.59
N LEU A 10 -2.65 23.62 41.21
CA LEU A 10 -2.98 22.32 40.64
C LEU A 10 -2.28 22.19 39.28
N LEU A 11 -1.20 21.41 39.22
CA LEU A 11 -0.64 20.93 37.95
C LEU A 11 -1.56 19.84 37.39
N GLY A 12 -2.45 20.23 36.48
CA GLY A 12 -3.14 19.31 35.59
C GLY A 12 -2.15 18.76 34.57
N VAL A 13 -1.79 17.48 34.70
CA VAL A 13 -1.05 16.74 33.68
C VAL A 13 -2.01 16.47 32.53
N ALA A 14 -1.99 17.34 31.52
CA ALA A 14 -2.65 17.08 30.24
C ALA A 14 -1.88 15.96 29.52
N ALA A 15 -2.44 14.75 29.54
CA ALA A 15 -2.00 13.67 28.69
C ALA A 15 -2.31 14.06 27.24
N ILE A 16 -1.27 14.41 26.48
CA ILE A 16 -1.37 14.66 25.04
C ILE A 16 -1.54 13.28 24.38
N PRO A 17 -2.68 12.98 23.73
CA PRO A 17 -2.78 11.77 22.92
C PRO A 17 -1.77 11.86 21.78
N VAL A 18 -0.85 10.90 21.74
CA VAL A 18 0.09 10.73 20.64
C VAL A 18 -0.73 10.37 19.39
N THR A 19 -0.95 11.35 18.53
CA THR A 19 -1.48 11.12 17.19
C THR A 19 -0.40 10.41 16.36
N LEU A 20 -0.40 9.08 16.39
CA LEU A 20 0.27 8.23 15.39
C LEU A 20 -0.49 8.36 14.06
N GLY A 21 -0.30 9.46 13.36
CA GLY A 21 -1.12 9.84 12.20
C GLY A 21 -0.35 10.48 11.06
N LEU A 22 0.95 10.20 10.87
CA LEU A 22 1.67 10.60 9.67
C LEU A 22 2.68 9.53 9.25
N SER A 23 2.44 8.86 8.13
CA SER A 23 3.48 8.41 7.17
C SER A 23 2.84 7.93 5.85
N GLY A 24 1.96 8.73 5.26
CA GLY A 24 1.67 8.65 3.84
C GLY A 24 2.18 9.93 3.20
N CYS A 25 3.48 10.06 2.96
CA CYS A 25 4.02 11.15 2.15
C CYS A 25 3.77 10.85 0.67
N SER A 26 2.51 10.79 0.28
CA SER A 26 2.10 10.87 -1.11
C SER A 26 0.74 11.55 -1.06
N ALA A 27 0.76 12.84 -1.39
CA ALA A 27 -0.45 13.60 -1.54
C ALA A 27 -1.31 12.89 -2.58
N PHE A 28 -2.54 12.51 -2.20
CA PHE A 28 -3.61 12.36 -3.17
C PHE A 28 -3.85 13.77 -3.72
N GLU A 29 -3.11 14.15 -4.77
CA GLU A 29 -3.38 15.32 -5.58
C GLU A 29 -4.17 14.87 -6.81
N PRO A 30 -5.50 15.01 -6.83
CA PRO A 30 -6.29 14.72 -8.01
C PRO A 30 -6.37 15.97 -8.90
N LEU A 31 -5.26 16.57 -9.35
CA LEU A 31 -5.36 17.89 -9.99
C LEU A 31 -4.41 18.22 -11.15
N LEU A 32 -3.68 17.28 -11.75
CA LEU A 32 -2.91 17.55 -12.99
C LEU A 32 -2.88 16.35 -13.96
N GLY A 33 -3.99 16.12 -14.67
CA GLY A 33 -3.98 15.82 -16.11
C GLY A 33 -3.19 14.62 -16.68
N GLY A 34 -2.97 13.55 -15.91
CA GLY A 34 -2.26 12.34 -16.34
C GLY A 34 -1.06 12.09 -15.44
N GLY A 35 -1.27 11.37 -14.33
CA GLY A 35 -0.33 11.36 -13.22
C GLY A 35 -0.23 9.99 -12.58
N SER A 36 0.99 9.46 -12.56
CA SER A 36 1.32 8.28 -11.77
C SER A 36 1.00 8.53 -10.30
N THR A 37 0.20 7.67 -9.67
CA THR A 37 -0.14 7.77 -8.25
C THR A 37 0.57 6.68 -7.47
N SER A 38 1.40 7.03 -6.49
CA SER A 38 2.07 6.07 -5.62
C SER A 38 1.58 6.19 -4.18
N ALA A 39 1.48 5.08 -3.46
CA ALA A 39 1.16 5.08 -2.03
C ALA A 39 1.79 3.89 -1.30
N VAL A 40 1.94 4.04 0.02
CA VAL A 40 2.37 2.97 0.93
C VAL A 40 1.40 2.87 2.10
N TYR A 41 0.87 1.67 2.34
CA TYR A 41 -0.07 1.36 3.40
C TYR A 41 0.56 0.40 4.42
N ARG A 42 0.17 0.56 5.69
CA ARG A 42 0.66 -0.26 6.82
C ARG A 42 -0.21 -1.48 7.14
N SER A 43 -1.35 -1.59 6.49
CA SER A 43 -2.30 -2.70 6.66
C SER A 43 -3.19 -2.82 5.43
N THR A 44 -3.75 -4.00 5.23
CA THR A 44 -4.78 -4.24 4.21
C THR A 44 -6.02 -3.37 4.43
N ASP A 45 -6.42 -3.11 5.68
CA ASP A 45 -7.55 -2.21 5.98
C ASP A 45 -7.31 -0.78 5.49
N ALA A 46 -6.12 -0.22 5.74
CA ALA A 46 -5.78 1.12 5.28
C ALA A 46 -5.71 1.20 3.75
N PHE A 47 -5.30 0.11 3.11
CA PHE A 47 -5.32 0.01 1.65
C PHE A 47 -6.75 -0.12 1.12
N ALA A 48 -7.61 -0.93 1.76
CA ALA A 48 -9.01 -1.09 1.39
C ALA A 48 -9.78 0.22 1.46
N ASP A 49 -9.61 0.98 2.55
CA ASP A 49 -10.21 2.30 2.71
C ASP A 49 -9.82 3.27 1.59
N ALA A 50 -8.57 3.19 1.12
CA ALA A 50 -8.06 4.05 0.05
C ALA A 50 -8.54 3.56 -1.34
N ALA A 51 -8.57 2.25 -1.54
CA ALA A 51 -9.11 1.62 -2.74
C ALA A 51 -10.58 1.98 -2.94
N GLU A 52 -11.41 1.85 -1.90
CA GLU A 52 -12.84 2.19 -1.93
C GLU A 52 -13.05 3.67 -2.31
N LYS A 53 -12.31 4.58 -1.69
CA LYS A 53 -12.36 6.02 -2.01
C LYS A 53 -11.94 6.33 -3.45
N ALA A 54 -11.08 5.51 -4.03
CA ALA A 54 -10.64 5.61 -5.41
C ALA A 54 -11.54 4.84 -6.39
N GLY A 55 -12.62 4.20 -5.93
CA GLY A 55 -13.52 3.41 -6.77
C GLY A 55 -12.94 2.08 -7.24
N THR A 56 -11.91 1.57 -6.56
CA THR A 56 -11.26 0.29 -6.85
C THR A 56 -11.37 -0.66 -5.65
N SER A 57 -10.85 -1.88 -5.78
CA SER A 57 -10.83 -2.90 -4.72
C SER A 57 -9.42 -3.38 -4.44
N VAL A 58 -9.21 -3.90 -3.24
CA VAL A 58 -7.97 -4.65 -2.93
C VAL A 58 -7.93 -5.89 -3.83
N PRO A 59 -6.81 -6.19 -4.50
CA PRO A 59 -6.69 -7.41 -5.28
C PRO A 59 -6.84 -8.66 -4.41
N ASP A 60 -7.53 -9.68 -4.92
CA ASP A 60 -7.85 -10.91 -4.16
C ASP A 60 -6.62 -11.68 -3.68
N TRP A 61 -5.47 -11.48 -4.33
CA TRP A 61 -4.22 -12.12 -3.95
C TRP A 61 -3.56 -11.42 -2.74
N VAL A 62 -3.94 -10.20 -2.37
CA VAL A 62 -3.38 -9.49 -1.21
C VAL A 62 -4.02 -10.03 0.07
N THR A 63 -3.22 -10.64 0.95
CA THR A 63 -3.74 -11.23 2.19
C THR A 63 -4.14 -10.17 3.22
N ALA A 64 -5.06 -10.55 4.12
CA ALA A 64 -5.55 -9.67 5.19
C ALA A 64 -4.46 -9.29 6.22
N ASP A 65 -3.41 -10.09 6.34
CA ASP A 65 -2.28 -9.85 7.26
C ASP A 65 -1.13 -9.06 6.62
N ALA A 66 -1.29 -8.56 5.38
CA ALA A 66 -0.29 -7.70 4.75
C ALA A 66 -0.12 -6.39 5.55
N THR A 67 1.13 -6.09 5.91
CA THR A 67 1.51 -4.95 6.77
C THR A 67 2.36 -3.90 6.07
N THR A 68 2.91 -4.21 4.91
CA THR A 68 3.57 -3.22 4.04
C THR A 68 3.04 -3.41 2.64
N ILE A 69 2.20 -2.51 2.18
CA ILE A 69 1.61 -2.55 0.85
C ILE A 69 2.07 -1.31 0.10
N ARG A 70 2.89 -1.49 -0.94
CA ARG A 70 3.30 -0.40 -1.84
C ARG A 70 2.53 -0.55 -3.14
N VAL A 71 1.98 0.53 -3.66
CA VAL A 71 1.28 0.51 -4.94
C VAL A 71 1.66 1.73 -5.76
N VAL A 72 1.80 1.54 -7.07
CA VAL A 72 1.94 2.62 -8.04
C VAL A 72 0.97 2.34 -9.17
N TYR A 73 0.10 3.31 -9.46
CA TYR A 73 -0.79 3.32 -10.60
C TYR A 73 -0.23 4.25 -11.68
N ARG A 74 -0.34 3.85 -12.94
CA ARG A 74 -0.08 4.66 -14.14
C ARG A 74 -1.18 4.41 -15.17
N ASP A 75 -1.22 5.21 -16.22
CA ASP A 75 -2.27 5.15 -17.27
C ASP A 75 -2.45 3.75 -17.90
N HIS A 76 -1.42 2.91 -17.87
CA HIS A 76 -1.37 1.60 -18.54
C HIS A 76 -1.13 0.41 -17.59
N GLY A 77 -1.25 0.61 -16.28
CA GLY A 77 -1.15 -0.50 -15.33
C GLY A 77 -0.86 -0.09 -13.90
N ALA A 78 -0.78 -1.09 -13.03
CA ALA A 78 -0.35 -0.95 -11.67
C ALA A 78 0.82 -1.89 -11.38
N ILE A 79 1.67 -1.50 -10.43
CA ILE A 79 2.58 -2.40 -9.74
C ILE A 79 2.28 -2.34 -8.24
N LEU A 80 2.38 -3.47 -7.57
CA LEU A 80 2.08 -3.61 -6.15
C LEU A 80 3.09 -4.54 -5.48
N MET A 81 3.48 -4.24 -4.24
CA MET A 81 4.25 -5.13 -3.39
C MET A 81 3.58 -5.26 -2.03
N THR A 82 3.56 -6.48 -1.48
CA THR A 82 3.11 -6.75 -0.11
C THR A 82 4.16 -7.47 0.72
N THR A 83 4.18 -7.21 2.03
CA THR A 83 4.87 -8.02 3.04
C THR A 83 3.92 -8.28 4.22
N PRO A 84 3.83 -9.52 4.76
CA PRO A 84 4.47 -10.74 4.28
C PRO A 84 4.02 -11.15 2.86
N ALA A 85 4.67 -12.17 2.32
CA ALA A 85 4.29 -12.78 1.06
C ALA A 85 2.89 -13.39 1.22
N SER A 86 2.05 -13.12 0.24
CA SER A 86 0.68 -13.61 0.17
C SER A 86 0.65 -15.09 -0.22
N ASP A 87 -0.35 -15.81 0.30
CA ASP A 87 -0.69 -17.15 -0.19
C ASP A 87 -1.41 -17.02 -1.54
N LEU A 88 -0.73 -17.38 -2.63
CA LEU A 88 -1.25 -17.31 -3.99
C LEU A 88 -2.12 -18.53 -4.35
N ALA A 89 -2.88 -19.07 -3.40
CA ALA A 89 -3.73 -20.26 -3.57
C ALA A 89 -4.82 -20.08 -4.64
N GLY A 90 -5.33 -18.86 -4.83
CA GLY A 90 -6.34 -18.53 -5.84
C GLY A 90 -5.78 -18.21 -7.22
N CYS A 91 -4.46 -18.29 -7.41
CA CYS A 91 -3.79 -17.92 -8.66
C CYS A 91 -3.35 -19.17 -9.45
N THR A 92 -3.36 -19.06 -10.77
CA THR A 92 -2.96 -20.12 -11.70
C THR A 92 -1.51 -19.92 -12.13
N ASP A 93 -0.74 -20.99 -12.34
CA ASP A 93 0.63 -20.86 -12.85
C ASP A 93 0.61 -20.32 -14.29
N ASN A 94 1.26 -19.17 -14.53
CA ASN A 94 1.36 -18.56 -15.87
C ASN A 94 2.43 -19.30 -16.72
N GLY A 95 3.38 -19.99 -16.07
CA GLY A 95 4.46 -20.72 -16.74
C GLY A 95 5.57 -19.84 -17.32
N THR A 96 5.38 -18.52 -17.31
CA THR A 96 6.40 -17.53 -17.70
C THR A 96 6.12 -16.20 -16.99
N THR A 97 7.16 -15.47 -16.60
CA THR A 97 6.99 -14.09 -16.13
C THR A 97 6.92 -13.16 -17.33
N VAL A 98 5.76 -12.55 -17.57
CA VAL A 98 5.67 -11.41 -18.50
C VAL A 98 6.42 -10.22 -17.88
N GLU A 99 7.08 -9.41 -18.69
CA GLU A 99 7.79 -8.22 -18.18
C GLU A 99 6.76 -7.20 -17.67
N ALA A 100 6.96 -6.67 -16.45
CA ALA A 100 6.05 -5.68 -15.89
C ALA A 100 6.02 -4.42 -16.80
N PRO A 101 4.85 -3.79 -17.01
CA PRO A 101 4.70 -2.67 -17.93
C PRO A 101 5.55 -1.45 -17.55
N PHE A 102 5.89 -1.35 -16.27
CA PHE A 102 6.86 -0.41 -15.73
C PHE A 102 7.37 -0.94 -14.38
N ILE A 103 8.45 -0.33 -13.89
CA ILE A 103 9.03 -0.64 -12.59
C ILE A 103 9.31 0.65 -11.80
N ASP A 104 9.49 0.49 -10.49
CA ASP A 104 9.93 1.53 -9.55
C ASP A 104 11.17 1.02 -8.81
N SER A 105 11.84 1.90 -8.07
CA SER A 105 13.04 1.68 -7.26
C SER A 105 12.97 0.50 -6.27
N TRP A 106 11.78 0.05 -5.90
CA TRP A 106 11.57 -1.08 -4.99
C TRP A 106 11.23 -2.39 -5.71
N TRP A 107 11.05 -2.34 -7.04
CA TRP A 107 10.80 -3.52 -7.85
C TRP A 107 12.09 -4.35 -8.00
N PRO A 108 12.02 -5.69 -7.97
CA PRO A 108 13.19 -6.53 -8.16
C PRO A 108 13.83 -6.33 -9.54
N LEU A 109 15.16 -6.19 -9.57
CA LEU A 109 15.90 -6.05 -10.83
C LEU A 109 15.88 -7.34 -11.66
N GLU A 110 15.85 -8.49 -10.97
CA GLU A 110 15.85 -9.81 -11.59
C GLU A 110 14.67 -10.62 -11.02
N PRO A 111 13.43 -10.37 -11.50
CA PRO A 111 12.28 -11.12 -11.05
C PRO A 111 12.44 -12.61 -11.42
N PRO A 112 11.82 -13.54 -10.67
CA PRO A 112 11.87 -14.95 -10.97
C PRO A 112 11.25 -15.23 -12.36
N ALA A 113 11.70 -16.30 -13.02
CA ALA A 113 11.21 -16.71 -14.33
C ALA A 113 9.77 -17.24 -14.33
N THR A 114 9.21 -17.46 -13.13
CA THR A 114 7.87 -17.99 -12.89
C THR A 114 7.01 -16.99 -12.13
N ALA A 115 5.79 -16.79 -12.63
CA ALA A 115 4.77 -15.98 -12.01
C ALA A 115 3.42 -16.72 -12.09
N LYS A 116 2.42 -16.19 -11.39
CA LYS A 116 1.05 -16.68 -11.38
C LYS A 116 0.07 -15.63 -11.87
N ASP A 117 -0.94 -16.06 -12.59
CA ASP A 117 -2.10 -15.26 -12.95
C ASP A 117 -3.12 -15.30 -11.82
N CYS A 118 -3.42 -14.13 -11.26
CA CYS A 118 -4.40 -13.92 -10.21
C CYS A 118 -5.62 -13.16 -10.75
N PRO A 119 -6.80 -13.27 -10.10
CA PRO A 119 -7.99 -12.53 -10.48
C PRO A 119 -7.74 -11.02 -10.63
N GLY A 120 -8.44 -10.38 -11.57
CA GLY A 120 -8.30 -8.95 -11.84
C GLY A 120 -7.08 -8.57 -12.68
N ASP A 121 -6.68 -9.45 -13.61
CA ASP A 121 -5.56 -9.26 -14.55
C ASP A 121 -4.20 -9.01 -13.87
N TRP A 122 -4.03 -9.54 -12.65
CA TRP A 122 -2.80 -9.45 -11.89
C TRP A 122 -1.87 -10.61 -12.22
N VAL A 123 -0.63 -10.31 -12.57
CA VAL A 123 0.45 -11.28 -12.62
C VAL A 123 1.32 -11.08 -11.38
N VAL A 124 1.48 -12.14 -10.59
CA VAL A 124 2.06 -12.07 -9.25
C VAL A 124 3.15 -13.12 -9.07
N PHE A 125 4.24 -12.72 -8.44
CA PHE A 125 5.30 -13.63 -8.00
C PHE A 125 5.71 -13.32 -6.57
N THR A 126 6.42 -14.26 -5.94
CA THR A 126 6.94 -14.10 -4.59
C THR A 126 8.46 -14.15 -4.61
N GLU A 127 9.10 -13.24 -3.89
CA GLU A 127 10.54 -13.23 -3.68
C GLU A 127 10.84 -12.96 -2.21
N GLY A 128 11.53 -13.90 -1.56
CA GLY A 128 11.79 -13.83 -0.12
C GLY A 128 10.49 -13.75 0.68
N SER A 129 10.34 -12.67 1.46
CA SER A 129 9.16 -12.42 2.31
C SER A 129 8.12 -11.50 1.66
N SER A 130 8.23 -11.24 0.35
CA SER A 130 7.36 -10.28 -0.34
C SER A 130 6.68 -10.89 -1.54
N SER A 131 5.45 -10.43 -1.81
CA SER A 131 4.76 -10.67 -3.07
C SER A 131 4.80 -9.42 -3.92
N TYR A 132 5.00 -9.59 -5.22
CA TYR A 132 5.05 -8.52 -6.21
C TYR A 132 4.02 -8.83 -7.28
N GLY A 133 3.16 -7.87 -7.58
CA GLY A 133 2.12 -7.98 -8.58
C GLY A 133 2.17 -6.83 -9.58
N TYR A 134 1.80 -7.08 -10.82
CA TYR A 134 1.53 -6.04 -11.79
C TYR A 134 0.30 -6.38 -12.64
N THR A 135 -0.34 -5.38 -13.22
CA THR A 135 -1.46 -5.60 -14.16
C THR A 135 -1.00 -5.44 -15.61
N THR A 136 -1.47 -6.31 -16.50
CA THR A 136 -1.23 -6.20 -17.95
C THR A 136 -2.41 -5.50 -18.63
N GLY A 137 -2.61 -4.21 -18.38
CA GLY A 137 -3.71 -3.46 -18.99
C GLY A 137 -3.98 -2.10 -18.36
N SER A 138 -4.63 -1.22 -19.14
CA SER A 138 -5.15 0.06 -18.67
C SER A 138 -6.04 -0.14 -17.45
N VAL A 139 -5.64 0.41 -16.31
CA VAL A 139 -6.50 0.49 -15.13
C VAL A 139 -7.64 1.44 -15.50
N ARG A 140 -8.81 0.92 -15.85
CA ARG A 140 -9.98 1.75 -16.12
C ARG A 140 -10.47 2.30 -14.79
N HIS A 141 -10.28 3.61 -14.60
CA HIS A 141 -10.96 4.41 -13.57
C HIS A 141 -12.47 4.44 -13.82
#